data_AF-A0A1I5AFC7-F1
#
_entry.id   AF-A0A1I5AFC7-F1
#
_cell.length_a   1.000
_cell.length_b   1.000
_cell.length_c   1.000
_cell.angle_alpha   90.00
_cell.angle_beta   90.00
_cell.angle_gamma   90.00
#
_symmetry.space_group_name_H-M   'P 1'
#
loop_
_entity.id
_entity.type
_entity.pdbx_description
1 polymer ?
#
loop_
_entity_poly.entity_id
_entity_poly.type
_entity_poly.pdbx_seq_one_letter_code
_entity_poly.pdbx_strand_id
1 'polypeptide(L)'
;MTGATDPFSASIIPFEVPEQMRAFAEKGVSQARETYAKFKDAAETHNGTVEAVFATASKGASEYTAKLMEFAKANTTAHLDFTQELLGTKSPTDAFQLWTGHAKTQLETFQAQAKELFELTQRVASETAEPIKASAAKFSQPAA
;
A
#
# COMPACT_ATOMS: atom_id res chain seq x y z
N MET A 1 1.19 29.93 -53.60
CA MET A 1 0.62 28.61 -53.26
C MET A 1 1.76 27.60 -53.38
N THR A 2 2.56 27.43 -52.31
CA THR A 2 2.56 26.28 -51.35
C THR A 2 3.16 25.01 -51.99
N GLY A 3 4.42 24.63 -51.72
CA GLY A 3 4.88 23.76 -50.61
C GLY A 3 5.15 22.35 -51.18
N ALA A 4 6.21 21.59 -50.87
CA ALA A 4 6.98 21.48 -49.65
C ALA A 4 8.40 20.95 -49.93
N THR A 5 9.40 21.60 -49.35
CA THR A 5 10.63 20.98 -48.86
C THR A 5 10.22 20.04 -47.74
N ASP A 6 10.41 18.74 -47.90
CA ASP A 6 10.02 17.74 -46.90
C ASP A 6 11.04 17.73 -45.74
N PRO A 7 10.67 18.22 -44.54
CA PRO A 7 11.57 18.31 -43.39
C PRO A 7 11.67 16.97 -42.62
N PHE A 8 11.07 15.89 -43.13
CA PHE A 8 11.06 14.57 -42.49
C PHE A 8 11.97 13.55 -43.18
N SER A 9 13.00 13.99 -43.88
CA SER A 9 14.19 13.16 -44.12
C SER A 9 15.00 13.03 -42.82
N ALA A 10 14.39 12.40 -41.81
CA ALA A 10 15.07 11.96 -40.62
C ALA A 10 16.03 10.84 -41.03
N SER A 11 17.32 11.17 -41.04
CA SER A 11 18.42 10.22 -41.05
C SER A 11 18.07 9.05 -40.12
N ILE A 12 17.88 7.87 -40.68
CA ILE A 12 17.72 6.64 -39.90
C ILE A 12 19.09 6.35 -39.30
N ILE A 13 19.35 6.89 -38.11
CA ILE A 13 20.45 6.41 -37.27
C ILE A 13 20.11 4.95 -36.99
N PRO A 14 20.95 3.97 -37.37
CA PRO A 14 20.73 2.59 -36.99
C PRO A 14 20.68 2.54 -35.47
N PHE A 15 19.54 2.13 -34.90
CA PHE A 15 19.43 1.87 -33.48
C PHE A 15 20.17 0.56 -33.19
N GLU A 16 21.50 0.63 -33.09
CA GLU A 16 22.29 -0.42 -32.46
C GLU A 16 21.98 -0.37 -30.96
N VAL A 17 21.19 -1.33 -30.48
CA VAL A 17 21.02 -1.55 -29.05
C VAL A 17 22.42 -1.79 -28.47
N PRO A 18 22.95 -0.91 -27.60
CA PRO A 18 24.27 -1.12 -27.04
C PRO A 18 24.35 -2.49 -26.39
N GLU A 19 25.46 -3.21 -26.57
CA GLU A 19 25.62 -4.59 -26.09
C GLU A 19 25.32 -4.72 -24.59
N GLN A 20 25.58 -3.66 -23.82
CA GLN A 20 25.23 -3.55 -22.40
C GLN A 20 23.71 -3.51 -22.13
N MET A 21 22.95 -2.82 -22.96
CA MET A 21 21.47 -2.79 -22.90
C MET A 21 20.89 -4.14 -23.28
N ARG A 22 21.49 -4.81 -24.28
CA ARG A 22 21.11 -6.17 -24.67
C ARG A 22 21.41 -7.18 -23.56
N ALA A 23 22.61 -7.16 -22.98
CA ALA A 23 22.97 -8.04 -21.87
C ALA A 23 22.12 -7.77 -20.61
N PHE A 24 21.78 -6.51 -20.34
CA PHE A 24 20.86 -6.15 -19.25
C PHE A 24 19.45 -6.68 -19.50
N ALA A 25 18.93 -6.55 -20.73
CA ALA A 25 17.63 -7.10 -21.10
C ALA A 25 17.62 -8.64 -21.06
N GLU A 26 18.65 -9.30 -21.58
CA GLU A 26 18.80 -10.76 -21.55
C GLU A 26 18.86 -11.28 -20.10
N LYS A 27 19.62 -10.59 -19.23
CA LYS A 27 19.68 -10.91 -17.80
C LYS A 27 18.34 -10.67 -17.10
N GLY A 28 17.69 -9.54 -17.38
CA GLY A 28 16.38 -9.20 -16.80
C GLY A 28 15.28 -10.18 -17.22
N VAL A 29 15.26 -10.58 -18.49
CA VAL A 29 14.32 -11.59 -19.01
C VAL A 29 14.62 -12.98 -18.42
N SER A 30 15.89 -13.34 -18.29
CA SER A 30 16.30 -14.59 -17.64
C SER A 30 15.86 -14.62 -16.16
N GLN A 31 16.12 -13.55 -15.41
CA GLN A 31 15.69 -13.41 -14.02
C GLN A 31 14.17 -13.42 -13.88
N ALA A 32 13.44 -12.71 -14.73
CA ALA A 32 11.98 -12.71 -14.73
C ALA A 32 11.42 -14.11 -15.03
N ARG A 33 12.02 -14.85 -15.98
CA ARG A 33 11.64 -16.24 -16.27
C ARG A 33 11.94 -17.17 -15.09
N GLU A 34 13.09 -17.01 -14.43
CA GLU A 34 13.47 -17.82 -13.29
C GLU A 34 12.55 -17.54 -12.07
N THR A 35 12.26 -16.27 -11.79
CA THR A 35 11.32 -15.86 -10.75
C THR A 35 9.90 -16.31 -11.07
N TYR A 36 9.46 -16.19 -12.32
CA TYR A 36 8.16 -16.68 -12.76
C TYR A 36 8.07 -18.20 -12.66
N ALA A 37 9.13 -18.94 -13.03
CA ALA A 37 9.17 -20.39 -12.87
C ALA A 37 9.12 -20.80 -11.41
N LYS A 38 9.87 -20.14 -10.51
CA LYS A 38 9.81 -20.38 -9.06
C LYS A 38 8.45 -20.02 -8.47
N PHE A 39 7.82 -18.93 -8.93
CA PHE A 39 6.47 -18.53 -8.52
C PHE A 39 5.42 -19.52 -9.02
N LYS A 40 5.52 -19.96 -10.29
CA LYS A 40 4.64 -20.94 -10.90
C LYS A 40 4.77 -22.29 -10.21
N ASP A 41 5.98 -22.76 -9.94
CA ASP A 41 6.25 -24.00 -9.23
C ASP A 41 5.74 -23.94 -7.79
N ALA A 42 5.90 -22.81 -7.09
CA ALA A 42 5.29 -22.57 -5.78
C ALA A 42 3.75 -22.53 -5.85
N ALA A 43 3.17 -21.92 -6.88
CA ALA A 43 1.72 -21.87 -7.06
C ALA A 43 1.11 -23.23 -7.44
N GLU A 44 1.79 -24.02 -8.28
CA GLU A 44 1.37 -25.35 -8.71
C GLU A 44 1.61 -26.41 -7.61
N THR A 45 2.59 -26.22 -6.73
CA THR A 45 2.93 -27.15 -5.64
C THR A 45 2.28 -26.76 -4.28
N HIS A 46 1.92 -25.48 -4.06
CA HIS A 46 1.37 -24.96 -2.79
C HIS A 46 0.06 -24.16 -2.94
N ASN A 47 -0.98 -24.76 -3.50
CA ASN A 47 -2.28 -24.10 -3.66
C ASN A 47 -2.82 -23.54 -2.31
N GLY A 48 -2.66 -24.30 -1.21
CA GLY A 48 -3.10 -23.86 0.13
C GLY A 48 -2.28 -22.74 0.77
N THR A 49 -0.98 -22.60 0.47
CA THR A 49 -0.16 -21.51 1.04
C THR A 49 -0.46 -20.19 0.36
N VAL A 50 -0.61 -20.19 -0.96
CA VAL A 50 -0.98 -18.99 -1.73
C VAL A 50 -2.41 -18.55 -1.39
N GLU A 51 -3.35 -19.50 -1.29
CA GLU A 51 -4.71 -19.22 -0.83
C GLU A 51 -4.72 -18.64 0.58
N ALA A 52 -3.93 -19.19 1.51
CA ALA A 52 -3.82 -18.67 2.88
C ALA A 52 -3.22 -17.25 2.93
N VAL A 53 -2.19 -16.97 2.13
CA VAL A 53 -1.60 -15.62 1.99
C VAL A 53 -2.66 -14.64 1.48
N PHE A 54 -3.39 -15.01 0.42
CA PHE A 54 -4.42 -14.16 -0.17
C PHE A 54 -5.61 -13.93 0.78
N ALA A 55 -6.04 -14.97 1.49
CA ALA A 55 -7.10 -14.88 2.48
C ALA A 55 -6.71 -13.94 3.63
N THR A 56 -5.49 -14.06 4.16
CA THR A 56 -4.97 -13.18 5.21
C THR A 56 -4.83 -11.74 4.74
N ALA A 57 -4.27 -11.52 3.54
CA ALA A 57 -4.17 -10.18 2.96
C ALA A 57 -5.56 -9.54 2.74
N SER A 58 -6.52 -10.29 2.21
CA SER A 58 -7.90 -9.82 1.97
C SER A 58 -8.62 -9.49 3.28
N LYS A 59 -8.43 -10.32 4.31
CA LYS A 59 -8.93 -10.04 5.67
C LYS A 59 -8.30 -8.77 6.23
N GLY A 60 -6.99 -8.62 6.11
CA GLY A 60 -6.27 -7.42 6.55
C GLY A 60 -6.74 -6.15 5.86
N ALA A 61 -6.98 -6.19 4.54
CA ALA A 61 -7.55 -5.07 3.79
C ALA A 61 -8.97 -4.72 4.26
N SER A 62 -9.78 -5.72 4.59
CA SER A 62 -11.13 -5.52 5.13
C SER A 62 -11.09 -4.88 6.52
N GLU A 63 -10.21 -5.35 7.40
CA GLU A 63 -10.00 -4.77 8.73
C GLU A 63 -9.48 -3.33 8.65
N TYR A 64 -8.56 -3.04 7.73
CA TYR A 64 -8.06 -1.69 7.47
C TYR A 64 -9.18 -0.76 7.00
N THR A 65 -10.01 -1.21 6.07
CA THR A 65 -11.16 -0.45 5.58
C THR A 65 -12.18 -0.19 6.69
N ALA A 66 -12.48 -1.20 7.51
CA ALA A 66 -13.38 -1.05 8.66
C ALA A 66 -12.85 -0.01 9.66
N LYS A 67 -11.55 -0.04 9.95
CA LYS A 67 -10.89 0.93 10.84
C LYS A 67 -10.98 2.35 10.30
N LEU A 68 -10.78 2.56 8.99
CA LEU A 68 -10.97 3.87 8.38
C LEU A 68 -12.42 4.38 8.51
N MET A 69 -13.40 3.50 8.38
CA MET A 69 -14.82 3.87 8.56
C MET A 69 -15.13 4.25 10.02
N GLU A 70 -14.54 3.55 10.99
CA GLU A 70 -14.62 3.92 12.41
C GLU A 70 -14.06 5.33 12.66
N PHE A 71 -12.89 5.63 12.08
CA PHE A 71 -12.26 6.94 12.21
C PHE A 71 -13.07 8.03 11.52
N ALA A 72 -13.61 7.77 10.33
CA ALA A 72 -14.49 8.72 9.64
C ALA A 72 -15.71 9.07 10.50
N LYS A 73 -16.33 8.08 11.15
CA LYS A 73 -17.45 8.29 12.07
C LYS A 73 -17.03 9.11 13.29
N ALA A 74 -15.92 8.76 13.93
CA ALA A 74 -15.40 9.46 15.10
C ALA A 74 -15.08 10.93 14.79
N ASN A 75 -14.35 11.17 13.69
CA ASN A 75 -13.95 12.51 13.27
C ASN A 75 -15.17 13.36 12.87
N THR A 76 -16.14 12.78 12.16
CA THR A 76 -17.39 13.48 11.81
C THR A 76 -18.17 13.87 13.06
N THR A 77 -18.30 12.96 14.03
CA THR A 77 -18.99 13.24 15.30
C THR A 77 -18.29 14.38 16.04
N ALA A 78 -16.95 14.31 16.20
CA ALA A 78 -16.17 15.35 16.84
C ALA A 78 -16.29 16.72 16.16
N HIS A 79 -16.35 16.76 14.82
CA HIS A 79 -16.55 18.01 14.08
C HIS A 79 -17.96 18.59 14.24
N LEU A 80 -18.98 17.74 14.29
CA LEU A 80 -20.36 18.18 14.52
C LEU A 80 -20.53 18.72 15.94
N ASP A 81 -20.00 18.03 16.95
CA ASP A 81 -20.01 18.45 18.34
C ASP A 81 -19.28 19.80 18.51
N PHE A 82 -18.08 19.93 17.94
CA PHE A 82 -17.34 21.19 17.94
C PHE A 82 -18.11 22.32 17.27
N THR A 83 -18.75 22.06 16.12
CA THR A 83 -19.54 23.07 15.40
C THR A 83 -20.75 23.51 16.25
N GLN A 84 -21.43 22.57 16.91
CA GLN A 84 -22.55 22.87 17.78
C GLN A 84 -22.12 23.72 18.99
N GLU A 85 -21.01 23.38 19.63
CA GLU A 85 -20.46 24.16 20.74
C GLU A 85 -20.04 25.56 20.28
N LEU A 86 -19.36 25.66 19.14
CA LEU A 86 -18.89 26.93 18.58
C LEU A 86 -20.07 27.86 18.24
N LEU A 87 -21.11 27.35 17.60
CA LEU A 87 -22.32 28.13 17.28
C LEU A 87 -23.09 28.58 18.55
N GLY A 88 -22.94 27.84 19.65
CA GLY A 88 -23.53 28.21 20.95
C GLY A 88 -22.80 29.34 21.67
N THR A 89 -21.56 29.67 21.29
CA THR A 89 -20.77 30.70 21.96
C THR A 89 -21.16 32.12 21.56
N LYS A 90 -21.20 33.03 22.54
CA LYS A 90 -21.47 34.48 22.33
C LYS A 90 -20.22 35.35 22.51
N SER A 91 -19.10 34.75 22.92
CA SER A 91 -17.85 35.40 23.28
C SER A 91 -16.74 34.95 22.31
N PRO A 92 -16.04 35.87 21.64
CA PRO A 92 -14.90 35.53 20.78
C PRO A 92 -13.77 34.82 21.54
N THR A 93 -13.60 35.13 22.83
CA THR A 93 -12.59 34.48 23.68
C THR A 93 -12.96 33.03 23.94
N ASP A 94 -14.24 32.73 24.21
CA ASP A 94 -14.71 31.37 24.46
C ASP A 94 -14.64 30.54 23.17
N ALA A 95 -14.99 31.13 22.03
CA ALA A 95 -14.84 30.52 20.71
C ALA A 95 -13.38 30.16 20.39
N PHE A 96 -12.43 31.04 20.73
CA PHE A 96 -11.01 30.77 20.55
C PHE A 96 -10.50 29.65 21.47
N GLN A 97 -10.98 29.60 22.73
CA GLN A 97 -10.67 28.51 23.65
C GLN A 97 -11.20 27.16 23.13
N LEU A 98 -12.44 27.12 22.64
CA LEU A 98 -13.00 25.92 22.01
C LEU A 98 -12.17 25.48 20.80
N TRP A 99 -11.80 26.42 19.92
CA TRP A 99 -11.01 26.11 18.73
C TRP A 99 -9.63 25.54 19.08
N THR A 100 -8.92 26.18 20.01
CA THR A 100 -7.58 25.70 20.44
C THR A 100 -7.67 24.35 21.15
N GLY A 101 -8.69 24.14 21.99
CA GLY A 101 -8.97 22.85 22.63
C GLY A 101 -9.24 21.75 21.61
N HIS A 102 -10.15 22.00 20.66
CA HIS A 102 -10.48 21.06 19.59
C HIS A 102 -9.26 20.74 18.73
N ALA A 103 -8.46 21.74 18.36
CA ALA A 103 -7.25 21.52 17.56
C ALA A 103 -6.24 20.61 18.28
N LYS A 104 -6.04 20.80 19.59
CA LYS A 104 -5.17 19.93 20.40
C LYS A 104 -5.69 18.50 20.44
N THR A 105 -6.97 18.32 20.74
CA THR A 105 -7.60 16.99 20.78
C THR A 105 -7.54 16.29 19.43
N GLN A 106 -7.74 17.02 18.33
CA GLN A 106 -7.65 16.44 16.98
C GLN A 106 -6.23 16.01 16.62
N LEU A 107 -5.21 16.74 17.09
CA LEU A 107 -3.81 16.33 16.89
C LEU A 107 -3.50 15.03 17.64
N GLU A 108 -3.91 14.93 18.90
CA GLU A 108 -3.74 13.72 19.71
C GLU A 108 -4.49 12.52 19.11
N THR A 109 -5.73 12.76 18.65
CA THR A 109 -6.57 11.76 17.97
C THR A 109 -5.91 11.29 16.68
N PHE A 110 -5.42 12.21 15.85
CA PHE A 110 -4.73 11.84 14.60
C PHE A 110 -3.49 11.00 14.85
N GLN A 111 -2.67 11.35 15.86
CA GLN A 111 -1.50 10.55 16.22
C GLN A 111 -1.87 9.14 16.68
N ALA A 112 -2.94 9.01 17.49
CA ALA A 112 -3.45 7.71 17.91
C ALA A 112 -3.97 6.88 16.72
N GLN A 113 -4.78 7.49 15.84
CA GLN A 113 -5.31 6.85 14.63
C GLN A 113 -4.18 6.38 13.69
N ALA A 114 -3.15 7.21 13.49
CA ALA A 114 -1.99 6.85 12.69
C ALA A 114 -1.21 5.66 13.28
N LYS A 115 -1.03 5.65 14.61
CA LYS A 115 -0.39 4.53 15.31
C LYS A 115 -1.19 3.24 15.16
N GLU A 116 -2.51 3.28 15.33
CA GLU A 116 -3.39 2.11 15.13
C GLU A 116 -3.29 1.55 13.70
N LEU A 117 -3.29 2.41 12.68
CA LEU A 117 -3.15 1.95 11.27
C LEU A 117 -1.77 1.33 11.01
N PHE A 118 -0.72 1.89 11.62
CA PHE A 118 0.63 1.32 11.53
C PHE A 118 0.69 -0.07 12.17
N GLU A 119 0.18 -0.20 13.39
CA GLU A 119 0.13 -1.49 14.10
C GLU A 119 -0.71 -2.52 13.33
N LEU A 120 -1.84 -2.11 12.77
CA LEU A 120 -2.66 -2.96 11.91
C LEU A 120 -1.90 -3.43 10.67
N THR A 121 -1.22 -2.51 9.98
CA THR A 121 -0.43 -2.83 8.78
C THR A 121 0.70 -3.80 9.11
N GLN A 122 1.43 -3.56 10.21
CA GLN A 122 2.50 -4.44 10.68
C GLN A 122 1.96 -5.83 11.00
N ARG A 123 0.81 -5.91 11.68
CA ARG A 123 0.14 -7.18 11.99
C ARG A 123 -0.24 -7.93 10.72
N VAL A 124 -0.90 -7.28 9.77
CA VAL A 124 -1.28 -7.88 8.49
C VAL A 124 -0.06 -8.38 7.73
N ALA A 125 1.02 -7.60 7.66
CA ALA A 125 2.27 -8.02 7.02
C ALA A 125 2.88 -9.25 7.71
N SER A 126 2.90 -9.28 9.05
CA SER A 126 3.39 -10.40 9.83
C SER A 126 2.54 -11.66 9.60
N GLU A 127 1.22 -11.55 9.76
CA GLU A 127 0.27 -12.65 9.54
C GLU A 127 0.35 -13.19 8.10
N THR A 128 0.57 -12.32 7.11
CA THR A 128 0.72 -12.72 5.69
C THR A 128 2.02 -13.50 5.45
N ALA A 129 3.08 -13.23 6.23
CA ALA A 129 4.35 -13.95 6.13
C ALA A 129 4.34 -15.32 6.85
N GLU A 130 3.44 -15.53 7.82
CA GLU A 130 3.38 -16.78 8.62
C GLU A 130 3.13 -18.04 7.77
N PRO A 131 2.20 -18.09 6.80
CA PRO A 131 2.00 -19.26 5.93
C PRO A 131 3.27 -19.66 5.16
N ILE A 132 4.08 -18.68 4.76
CA ILE A 132 5.34 -18.89 4.06
C ILE A 132 6.38 -19.49 5.00
N LYS A 133 6.54 -18.94 6.22
CA LYS A 133 7.45 -19.47 7.25
C LYS A 133 7.05 -20.90 7.66
N ALA A 134 5.76 -21.15 7.84
CA ALA A 134 5.23 -22.46 8.20
C ALA A 134 5.49 -23.49 7.09
N SER A 135 5.36 -23.09 5.82
CA SER A 135 5.70 -23.94 4.68
C SER A 135 7.20 -24.26 4.66
N ALA A 136 8.07 -23.25 4.82
CA ALA A 136 9.52 -23.44 4.86
C ALA A 136 9.98 -24.38 6.01
N ALA A 137 9.38 -24.24 7.20
CA ALA A 137 9.70 -25.07 8.36
C ALA A 137 9.36 -26.56 8.15
N LYS A 138 8.29 -26.86 7.40
CA LYS A 138 7.93 -28.25 7.04
C LYS A 138 8.97 -28.93 6.14
N PHE A 139 9.71 -28.17 5.33
CA PHE A 139 10.77 -28.70 4.47
C PHE A 139 12.14 -28.79 5.17
N SER A 140 12.32 -28.13 6.30
CA SER A 140 13.56 -28.17 7.09
C SER A 140 13.55 -29.21 8.22
N GLN A 141 12.42 -29.88 8.49
CA GLN A 141 12.44 -31.03 9.41
C GLN A 141 13.02 -32.25 8.68
N PRO A 142 14.11 -32.85 9.18
CA PRO A 142 14.62 -34.09 8.61
C PRO A 142 13.56 -35.18 8.82
N ALA A 143 13.27 -35.95 7.78
CA ALA A 143 12.44 -37.14 7.88
C ALA A 143 13.01 -38.05 8.99
N ALA A 144 12.20 -38.34 10.00
CA ALA A 144 12.49 -39.32 11.03
C ALA A 144 12.23 -40.73 10.53
#